data_AF-A0A955BM40-F1
#
_entry.id   AF-A0A955BM40-F1
#
_cell.length_a   1.000
_cell.length_b   1.000
_cell.length_c   1.000
_cell.angle_alpha   90.00
_cell.angle_beta   90.00
_cell.angle_gamma   90.00
#
_symmetry.space_group_name_H-M   'P 1'
#
loop_
_entity.id
_entity.type
_entity.pdbx_description
1 polymer ?
#
loop_
_entity_poly.entity_id
_entity_poly.type
_entity_poly.pdbx_seq_one_letter_code
_entity_poly.pdbx_strand_id
1 'polypeptide(L)'
;MKRFVCLVIVGLVAQMSGSALAGPTDWYARGDYNGWSTSDQLTDQGGGYYTGTISGLTPGGRYNYKIARDDWSASAPGSDGRVIADASGEINYHFWESTSWADGWEPSSEMRVGYDDPGQFGWELIGAMNGWSGAAMTDQGGGLYSIQVNLSPGYQEWKFREAGSWDISIGDNFGNSAANNSVNPAVAGDWLFELDLPNGRWRAAAVIPEPSTFALAGLSLALTVFARRRLV
;
A
#
# COMPACT_ATOMS: atom_id res chain seq x y z
N MET A 1 -5.41 21.32 -53.22
CA MET A 1 -4.85 20.70 -51.98
C MET A 1 -5.44 21.41 -50.78
N LYS A 2 -6.49 20.84 -50.16
CA LYS A 2 -7.13 21.38 -48.96
C LYS A 2 -6.30 20.94 -47.75
N ARG A 3 -5.61 21.88 -47.09
CA ARG A 3 -4.87 21.62 -45.86
C ARG A 3 -5.84 21.72 -44.69
N PHE A 4 -6.21 20.58 -44.12
CA PHE A 4 -6.95 20.52 -42.86
C PHE A 4 -5.98 20.86 -41.73
N VAL A 5 -6.23 21.96 -41.02
CA VAL A 5 -5.54 22.29 -39.77
C VAL A 5 -6.29 21.57 -38.65
N CYS A 6 -5.61 20.61 -38.03
CA CYS A 6 -6.08 19.85 -36.88
C CYS A 6 -6.01 20.75 -35.64
N LEU A 7 -7.18 21.06 -35.07
CA LEU A 7 -7.31 21.81 -33.82
C LEU A 7 -7.09 20.83 -32.65
N VAL A 8 -5.94 20.88 -32.01
CA VAL A 8 -5.67 20.13 -30.77
C VAL A 8 -6.30 20.91 -29.62
N ILE A 9 -7.44 20.45 -29.13
CA ILE A 9 -8.06 20.93 -27.90
C ILE A 9 -7.29 20.31 -26.74
N VAL A 10 -6.41 21.10 -26.11
CA VAL A 10 -5.79 20.73 -24.82
C VAL A 10 -6.85 20.93 -23.74
N GLY A 11 -7.46 19.84 -23.31
CA GLY A 11 -8.35 19.82 -22.15
C GLY A 11 -7.52 19.98 -20.87
N LEU A 12 -7.47 21.20 -20.35
CA LEU A 12 -6.95 21.48 -19.01
C LEU A 12 -7.95 20.92 -18.00
N VAL A 13 -7.66 19.75 -17.42
CA VAL A 13 -8.41 19.24 -16.27
C VAL A 13 -7.98 20.04 -15.05
N ALA A 14 -8.80 21.02 -14.65
CA ALA A 14 -8.64 21.69 -13.37
C ALA A 14 -8.95 20.66 -12.26
N GLN A 15 -7.93 20.24 -11.51
CA GLN A 15 -8.14 19.54 -10.25
C GLN A 15 -8.86 20.49 -9.29
N MET A 16 -10.08 20.14 -8.92
CA MET A 16 -10.80 20.80 -7.82
C MET A 16 -10.20 20.27 -6.51
N SER A 17 -9.11 20.86 -6.05
CA SER A 17 -8.75 20.82 -4.63
C SER A 17 -9.67 21.78 -3.90
N GLY A 18 -10.89 21.32 -3.60
CA GLY A 18 -11.71 21.97 -2.59
C GLY A 18 -11.02 21.80 -1.25
N SER A 19 -10.38 22.86 -0.73
CA SER A 19 -10.00 22.92 0.67
C SER A 19 -11.28 22.84 1.49
N ALA A 20 -11.63 21.64 1.95
CA ALA A 20 -12.64 21.47 2.98
C ALA A 20 -12.14 22.24 4.21
N LEU A 21 -12.99 23.10 4.77
CA LEU A 21 -12.75 23.67 6.08
C LEU A 21 -12.65 22.48 7.05
N ALA A 22 -11.51 22.32 7.73
CA ALA A 22 -11.32 21.30 8.75
C ALA A 22 -12.52 21.31 9.71
N GLY A 23 -13.32 20.23 9.69
CA GLY A 23 -14.45 20.05 10.58
C GLY A 23 -14.00 19.45 11.91
N PRO A 24 -14.78 19.63 13.00
CA PRO A 24 -14.59 18.81 14.19
C PRO A 24 -14.79 17.33 13.82
N THR A 25 -13.77 16.51 14.04
CA THR A 25 -13.81 15.05 13.87
C THR A 25 -13.95 14.37 15.23
N ASP A 26 -14.35 13.12 15.26
CA ASP A 26 -14.35 12.26 16.45
C ASP A 26 -13.39 11.09 16.31
N TRP A 27 -12.39 11.21 15.43
CA TRP A 27 -11.26 10.31 15.33
C TRP A 27 -10.09 10.77 16.20
N TYR A 28 -9.56 9.84 16.99
CA TYR A 28 -8.44 10.09 17.89
C TYR A 28 -7.32 9.08 17.64
N ALA A 29 -6.07 9.53 17.69
CA ALA A 29 -4.89 8.70 17.71
C ALA A 29 -4.65 8.24 19.14
N ARG A 30 -4.97 6.99 19.43
CA ARG A 30 -4.94 6.42 20.79
C ARG A 30 -3.81 5.41 20.86
N GLY A 31 -2.95 5.50 21.87
CA GLY A 31 -1.82 4.59 22.00
C GLY A 31 -1.13 4.68 23.34
N ASP A 32 -0.02 3.97 23.47
CA ASP A 32 0.75 3.93 24.72
C ASP A 32 1.21 5.33 25.16
N TYR A 33 1.47 6.23 24.19
CA TYR A 33 1.93 7.60 24.41
C TYR A 33 0.91 8.51 25.10
N ASN A 34 -0.38 8.20 25.02
CA ASN A 34 -1.45 8.97 25.65
C ASN A 34 -2.35 8.16 26.57
N GLY A 35 -1.90 6.96 26.97
CA GLY A 35 -2.66 6.05 27.81
C GLY A 35 -3.96 5.59 27.17
N TRP A 36 -3.99 5.46 25.83
CA TRP A 36 -5.16 5.12 25.04
C TRP A 36 -6.34 6.08 25.26
N SER A 37 -6.09 7.37 25.52
CA SER A 37 -7.14 8.37 25.75
C SER A 37 -7.61 9.04 24.44
N THR A 38 -8.44 10.08 24.53
CA THR A 38 -8.90 10.90 23.40
C THR A 38 -8.20 12.26 23.34
N SER A 39 -7.02 12.39 23.95
CA SER A 39 -6.27 13.66 23.98
C SER A 39 -5.75 14.11 22.61
N ASP A 40 -5.52 13.16 21.70
CA ASP A 40 -4.89 13.41 20.41
C ASP A 40 -5.90 13.22 19.27
N GLN A 41 -6.72 14.25 19.07
CA GLN A 41 -7.74 14.29 18.02
C GLN A 41 -7.08 14.53 16.65
N LEU A 42 -7.54 13.81 15.62
CA LEU A 42 -7.06 14.02 14.25
C LEU A 42 -7.67 15.30 13.66
N THR A 43 -7.13 15.75 12.54
CA THR A 43 -7.67 16.86 11.75
C THR A 43 -8.25 16.29 10.45
N ASP A 44 -9.52 16.61 10.18
CA ASP A 44 -10.16 16.29 8.90
C ASP A 44 -9.56 17.14 7.77
N GLN A 45 -9.02 16.46 6.75
CA GLN A 45 -8.47 17.07 5.54
C GLN A 45 -9.47 17.07 4.38
N GLY A 46 -10.68 16.54 4.61
CA GLY A 46 -11.75 16.38 3.63
C GLY A 46 -11.75 15.02 2.95
N GLY A 47 -12.91 14.58 2.48
CA GLY A 47 -13.06 13.35 1.70
C GLY A 47 -12.84 12.06 2.50
N GLY A 48 -13.02 12.11 3.83
CA GLY A 48 -12.80 10.96 4.71
C GLY A 48 -11.33 10.65 4.99
N TYR A 49 -10.45 11.62 4.72
CA TYR A 49 -9.02 11.57 5.01
C TYR A 49 -8.68 12.49 6.17
N TYR A 50 -7.95 11.97 7.16
CA TYR A 50 -7.60 12.65 8.39
C TYR A 50 -6.10 12.51 8.67
N THR A 51 -5.52 13.51 9.32
CA THR A 51 -4.11 13.50 9.72
C THR A 51 -3.94 13.84 11.19
N GLY A 52 -2.90 13.33 11.83
CA GLY A 52 -2.56 13.73 13.20
C GLY A 52 -1.06 13.60 13.44
N THR A 53 -0.48 14.59 14.10
CA THR A 53 0.93 14.55 14.53
C THR A 53 0.97 14.39 16.05
N ILE A 54 1.61 13.33 16.51
CA ILE A 54 1.93 13.12 17.92
C ILE A 54 3.35 13.58 18.13
N SER A 55 3.57 14.55 19.02
CA SER A 55 4.90 15.11 19.29
C SER A 55 5.32 14.89 20.74
N GLY A 56 6.60 15.17 21.04
CA GLY A 56 7.13 15.06 22.40
C GLY A 56 7.39 13.62 22.85
N LEU A 57 7.50 12.70 21.90
CA LEU A 57 7.85 11.31 22.16
C LEU A 57 9.37 11.17 22.28
N THR A 58 9.80 10.03 22.81
CA THR A 58 11.22 9.67 22.78
C THR A 58 11.60 9.34 21.33
N PRO A 59 12.60 9.99 20.71
CA PRO A 59 13.06 9.61 19.38
C PRO A 59 13.48 8.13 19.33
N GLY A 60 13.00 7.39 18.34
CA GLY A 60 13.18 5.94 18.26
C GLY A 60 12.35 5.12 19.27
N GLY A 61 11.49 5.79 20.04
CA GLY A 61 10.54 5.17 20.95
C GLY A 61 9.51 4.36 20.17
N ARG A 62 9.15 3.18 20.69
CA ARG A 62 8.19 2.26 20.07
C ARG A 62 6.86 2.34 20.80
N TYR A 63 5.77 2.49 20.05
CA TYR A 63 4.44 2.70 20.61
C TYR A 63 3.41 1.85 19.88
N ASN A 64 2.50 1.24 20.63
CA ASN A 64 1.28 0.69 20.06
C ASN A 64 0.26 1.82 19.82
N TYR A 65 -0.57 1.66 18.79
CA TYR A 65 -1.56 2.67 18.43
C TYR A 65 -2.81 2.07 17.77
N LYS A 66 -3.89 2.84 17.82
CA LYS A 66 -5.08 2.76 16.96
C LYS A 66 -5.57 4.16 16.65
N ILE A 67 -6.21 4.33 15.50
CA ILE A 67 -7.12 5.46 15.28
C ILE A 67 -8.53 4.96 15.61
N ALA A 68 -9.22 5.63 16.52
CA ALA A 68 -10.51 5.16 16.99
C ALA A 68 -11.46 6.30 17.37
N ARG A 69 -12.75 5.99 17.37
CA ARG A 69 -13.80 6.83 17.98
C ARG A 69 -13.62 6.87 19.51
N ASP A 70 -14.23 7.85 20.16
CA ASP A 70 -14.21 7.99 21.61
C ASP A 70 -14.81 6.77 22.33
N ASP A 71 -15.94 6.28 21.79
CA ASP A 71 -16.71 5.13 22.26
C ASP A 71 -16.21 3.77 21.74
N TRP A 72 -15.12 3.76 20.95
CA TRP A 72 -14.58 2.57 20.28
C TRP A 72 -15.54 1.88 19.29
N SER A 73 -16.64 2.51 18.88
CA SER A 73 -17.58 1.95 17.89
C SER A 73 -16.92 1.64 16.55
N ALA A 74 -15.83 2.35 16.22
CA ALA A 74 -14.95 2.07 15.11
C ALA A 74 -13.49 2.30 15.49
N SER A 75 -12.59 1.44 15.01
CA SER A 75 -11.15 1.58 15.17
C SER A 75 -10.39 0.94 14.02
N ALA A 76 -9.17 1.42 13.76
CA ALA A 76 -8.23 0.86 12.81
C ALA A 76 -6.78 0.99 13.32
N PRO A 77 -5.86 0.09 12.93
CA PRO A 77 -6.13 -1.15 12.20
C PRO A 77 -6.96 -2.14 13.03
N GLY A 78 -7.38 -3.27 12.43
CA GLY A 78 -8.19 -4.29 13.13
C GLY A 78 -7.51 -4.81 14.40
N SER A 79 -6.21 -5.09 14.31
CA SER A 79 -5.30 -5.31 15.45
C SER A 79 -4.59 -4.00 15.83
N ASP A 80 -3.91 -3.96 16.98
CA ASP A 80 -3.10 -2.78 17.34
C ASP A 80 -1.99 -2.59 16.30
N GLY A 81 -1.79 -1.35 15.86
CA GLY A 81 -0.62 -0.98 15.09
C GLY A 81 0.60 -0.80 16.00
N ARG A 82 1.80 -0.88 15.43
CA ARG A 82 3.04 -0.53 16.13
C ARG A 82 3.91 0.34 15.25
N VAL A 83 4.39 1.43 15.83
CA VAL A 83 5.12 2.49 15.13
C VAL A 83 6.31 2.95 15.96
N ILE A 84 7.28 3.56 15.30
CA ILE A 84 8.45 4.16 15.93
C ILE A 84 8.39 5.68 15.72
N ALA A 85 8.57 6.45 16.79
CA ALA A 85 8.70 7.89 16.68
C ALA A 85 9.99 8.26 15.93
N ASP A 86 9.90 9.23 15.04
CA ASP A 86 11.00 9.69 14.19
C ASP A 86 12.16 10.33 14.99
N ALA A 87 13.15 10.87 14.29
CA ALA A 87 14.29 11.54 14.90
C ALA A 87 13.92 12.81 15.70
N SER A 88 12.76 13.41 15.40
CA SER A 88 12.19 14.57 16.10
C SER A 88 11.32 14.17 17.30
N GLY A 89 11.09 12.87 17.50
CA GLY A 89 10.15 12.38 18.52
C GLY A 89 8.70 12.60 18.10
N GLU A 90 8.42 12.46 16.80
CA GLU A 90 7.09 12.62 16.23
C GLU A 90 6.59 11.36 15.53
N ILE A 91 5.27 11.20 15.48
CA ILE A 91 4.58 10.25 14.60
C ILE A 91 3.52 11.02 13.82
N ASN A 92 3.59 10.95 12.49
CA ASN A 92 2.60 11.55 11.60
C ASN A 92 1.68 10.45 11.06
N TYR A 93 0.42 10.46 11.48
CA TYR A 93 -0.59 9.52 11.04
C TYR A 93 -1.39 10.04 9.85
N HIS A 94 -1.77 9.09 9.00
CA HIS A 94 -2.66 9.26 7.87
C HIS A 94 -3.80 8.25 7.98
N PHE A 95 -5.03 8.71 7.98
CA PHE A 95 -6.18 7.85 8.22
C PHE A 95 -7.26 8.05 7.17
N TRP A 96 -7.75 6.94 6.63
CA TRP A 96 -8.87 6.91 5.70
C TRP A 96 -10.01 6.09 6.29
N GLU A 97 -11.17 6.74 6.45
CA GLU A 97 -12.35 6.12 7.05
C GLU A 97 -13.13 5.20 6.11
N SER A 98 -12.81 5.21 4.81
CA SER A 98 -13.45 4.30 3.85
C SER A 98 -13.11 2.86 4.18
N THR A 99 -14.12 1.99 4.12
CA THR A 99 -14.00 0.54 4.32
C THR A 99 -14.13 -0.25 3.01
N SER A 100 -14.09 0.43 1.86
CA SER A 100 -14.25 -0.21 0.56
C SER A 100 -13.28 0.39 -0.45
N TRP A 101 -12.38 -0.46 -0.95
CA TRP A 101 -11.31 -0.08 -1.85
C TRP A 101 -11.28 -1.00 -3.07
N ALA A 102 -11.20 -0.40 -4.26
CA ALA A 102 -11.04 -1.10 -5.53
C ALA A 102 -9.75 -0.67 -6.23
N ASP A 103 -8.69 -0.44 -5.46
CA ASP A 103 -7.39 0.06 -5.91
C ASP A 103 -6.33 -1.03 -6.08
N GLY A 104 -6.69 -2.29 -5.79
CA GLY A 104 -5.78 -3.43 -5.85
C GLY A 104 -4.80 -3.51 -4.68
N TRP A 105 -5.05 -2.74 -3.61
CA TRP A 105 -4.31 -2.79 -2.35
C TRP A 105 -5.16 -3.39 -1.24
N GLU A 106 -4.48 -3.95 -0.25
CA GLU A 106 -5.07 -4.52 0.96
C GLU A 106 -4.67 -3.68 2.19
N PRO A 107 -5.51 -3.61 3.24
CA PRO A 107 -6.83 -4.23 3.32
C PRO A 107 -7.85 -3.50 2.42
N SER A 108 -8.64 -4.27 1.68
CA SER A 108 -9.61 -3.76 0.68
C SER A 108 -11.01 -3.55 1.26
N SER A 109 -11.30 -4.14 2.41
CA SER A 109 -12.60 -4.06 3.11
C SER A 109 -12.54 -3.45 4.51
N GLU A 110 -11.49 -2.67 4.81
CA GLU A 110 -11.27 -2.05 6.13
C GLU A 110 -10.82 -0.58 5.98
N MET A 111 -10.94 0.17 7.07
CA MET A 111 -10.31 1.49 7.17
C MET A 111 -8.79 1.34 7.16
N ARG A 112 -8.08 2.32 6.60
CA ARG A 112 -6.62 2.28 6.49
C ARG A 112 -5.99 3.33 7.39
N VAL A 113 -4.99 2.92 8.15
CA VAL A 113 -4.14 3.83 8.93
C VAL A 113 -2.70 3.63 8.50
N GLY A 114 -2.12 4.66 7.91
CA GLY A 114 -0.70 4.75 7.64
C GLY A 114 0.01 5.73 8.55
N TYR A 115 1.33 5.75 8.43
CA TYR A 115 2.19 6.71 9.10
C TYR A 115 3.42 7.01 8.24
N ASP A 116 3.97 8.22 8.42
CA ASP A 116 5.24 8.57 7.79
C ASP A 116 6.35 7.61 8.24
N ASP A 117 7.14 7.13 7.29
CA ASP A 117 8.24 6.23 7.58
C ASP A 117 9.32 6.96 8.41
N PRO A 118 9.65 6.49 9.63
CA PRO A 118 10.68 7.11 10.45
C PRO A 118 12.10 6.94 9.87
N GLY A 119 12.29 6.07 8.87
CA GLY A 119 13.57 5.86 8.18
C GLY A 119 14.65 5.22 9.06
N GLN A 120 14.25 4.51 10.12
CA GLN A 120 15.16 3.95 11.12
C GLN A 120 15.57 2.49 10.86
N PHE A 121 14.79 1.77 10.05
CA PHE A 121 15.01 0.36 9.73
C PHE A 121 14.45 0.03 8.35
N GLY A 122 14.92 -1.07 7.75
CA GLY A 122 14.36 -1.60 6.51
C GLY A 122 13.31 -2.69 6.76
N TRP A 123 12.56 -3.07 5.73
CA TRP A 123 11.55 -4.12 5.83
C TRP A 123 12.01 -5.43 5.20
N GLU A 124 11.48 -6.53 5.71
CA GLU A 124 11.67 -7.86 5.17
C GLU A 124 10.32 -8.49 4.83
N LEU A 125 10.29 -9.21 3.72
CA LEU A 125 9.24 -10.18 3.43
C LEU A 125 9.62 -11.52 4.07
N ILE A 126 8.70 -12.11 4.83
CA ILE A 126 8.92 -13.37 5.54
C ILE A 126 7.70 -14.28 5.39
N GLY A 127 7.90 -15.57 5.15
CA GLY A 127 6.78 -16.50 5.04
C GLY A 127 7.16 -17.90 4.58
N ALA A 128 6.16 -18.70 4.22
CA ALA A 128 6.35 -20.07 3.77
C ALA A 128 7.28 -20.18 2.54
N MET A 129 7.24 -19.20 1.64
CA MET A 129 8.06 -19.11 0.42
C MET A 129 9.57 -18.99 0.67
N ASN A 130 9.99 -18.58 1.87
CA ASN A 130 11.40 -18.47 2.24
C ASN A 130 11.71 -19.18 3.57
N GLY A 131 10.87 -20.15 3.96
CA GLY A 131 11.06 -20.93 5.19
C GLY A 131 11.05 -20.09 6.46
N TRP A 132 10.30 -18.98 6.46
CA TRP A 132 10.28 -17.99 7.54
C TRP A 132 11.66 -17.37 7.83
N SER A 133 12.48 -17.22 6.78
CA SER A 133 13.71 -16.44 6.80
C SER A 133 13.45 -15.05 6.22
N GLY A 134 14.03 -13.99 6.78
CA GLY A 134 13.80 -12.62 6.28
C GLY A 134 14.43 -12.39 4.90
N ALA A 135 13.65 -11.87 3.95
CA ALA A 135 14.14 -11.39 2.66
C ALA A 135 14.01 -9.86 2.60
N ALA A 136 15.14 -9.15 2.56
CA ALA A 136 15.16 -7.69 2.58
C ALA A 136 14.42 -7.08 1.37
N MET A 137 13.56 -6.11 1.65
CA MET A 137 12.85 -5.31 0.67
C MET A 137 13.67 -4.09 0.25
N THR A 138 13.45 -3.61 -0.97
CA THR A 138 14.06 -2.40 -1.49
C THR A 138 13.19 -1.19 -1.16
N ASP A 139 13.77 -0.20 -0.48
CA ASP A 139 13.16 1.12 -0.28
C ASP A 139 13.02 1.85 -1.62
N GLN A 140 11.78 2.21 -1.98
CA GLN A 140 11.43 2.97 -3.18
C GLN A 140 11.31 4.48 -2.89
N GLY A 141 11.49 4.89 -1.63
CA GLY A 141 11.29 6.24 -1.14
C GLY A 141 9.86 6.49 -0.66
N GLY A 142 9.71 7.47 0.23
CA GLY A 142 8.40 7.90 0.74
C GLY A 142 7.65 6.82 1.51
N GLY A 143 8.36 5.89 2.17
CA GLY A 143 7.75 4.80 2.94
C GLY A 143 7.16 3.65 2.11
N LEU A 144 7.44 3.62 0.80
CA LEU A 144 7.12 2.49 -0.07
C LEU A 144 8.30 1.53 -0.15
N TYR A 145 8.06 0.26 0.17
CA TYR A 145 9.03 -0.82 0.05
C TYR A 145 8.53 -1.87 -0.92
N SER A 146 9.43 -2.48 -1.70
CA SER A 146 9.05 -3.57 -2.60
C SER A 146 10.07 -4.71 -2.68
N ILE A 147 9.58 -5.90 -3.02
CA ILE A 147 10.40 -7.06 -3.37
C ILE A 147 9.69 -7.94 -4.39
N GLN A 148 10.43 -8.46 -5.36
CA GLN A 148 9.92 -9.47 -6.29
C GLN A 148 10.43 -10.85 -5.87
N VAL A 149 9.51 -11.80 -5.74
CA VAL A 149 9.83 -13.19 -5.35
C VAL A 149 9.15 -14.14 -6.31
N ASN A 150 9.89 -15.16 -6.76
CA ASN A 150 9.30 -16.26 -7.52
C ASN A 150 8.57 -17.21 -6.57
N LEU A 151 7.25 -17.34 -6.74
CA LEU A 151 6.42 -18.25 -5.94
C LEU A 151 6.17 -19.55 -6.70
N SER A 152 6.12 -20.65 -5.95
CA SER A 152 5.59 -21.93 -6.43
C SER A 152 4.05 -21.94 -6.35
N PRO A 153 3.36 -22.82 -7.10
CA PRO A 153 1.92 -22.98 -6.97
C PRO A 153 1.52 -23.44 -5.56
N GLY A 154 0.32 -23.06 -5.13
CA GLY A 154 -0.27 -23.48 -3.87
C GLY A 154 -0.28 -22.40 -2.79
N TYR A 155 -0.90 -22.72 -1.66
CA TYR A 155 -1.11 -21.78 -0.56
C TYR A 155 0.21 -21.41 0.12
N GLN A 156 0.47 -20.11 0.23
CA GLN A 156 1.65 -19.55 0.87
C GLN A 156 1.21 -18.46 1.86
N GLU A 157 1.60 -18.61 3.12
CA GLU A 157 1.43 -17.58 4.14
C GLU A 157 2.67 -16.72 4.25
N TRP A 158 2.48 -15.45 4.61
CA TRP A 158 3.56 -14.49 4.70
C TRP A 158 3.19 -13.25 5.54
N LYS A 159 4.20 -12.43 5.86
CA LYS A 159 4.10 -11.13 6.54
C LYS A 159 5.19 -10.19 6.06
N PHE A 160 5.03 -8.90 6.35
CA PHE A 160 6.17 -7.98 6.43
C PHE A 160 6.69 -7.93 7.85
N ARG A 161 8.00 -7.74 8.00
CA ARG A 161 8.65 -7.67 9.31
C ARG A 161 9.71 -6.58 9.30
N GLU A 162 9.89 -5.89 10.41
CA GLU A 162 11.10 -5.11 10.68
C GLU A 162 12.34 -5.98 10.41
N ALA A 163 13.34 -5.42 9.72
CA ALA A 163 14.55 -6.15 9.37
C ALA A 163 15.24 -6.71 10.62
N GLY A 164 15.36 -8.04 10.67
CA GLY A 164 16.02 -8.74 11.77
C GLY A 164 15.29 -8.78 13.11
N SER A 165 14.04 -8.29 13.20
CA SER A 165 13.32 -8.15 14.47
C SER A 165 11.83 -8.48 14.33
N TRP A 166 11.25 -9.23 15.28
CA TRP A 166 9.81 -9.50 15.31
C TRP A 166 8.99 -8.46 16.07
N ASP A 167 9.62 -7.40 16.57
CA ASP A 167 8.91 -6.37 17.33
C ASP A 167 7.81 -5.70 16.52
N ILE A 168 8.06 -5.47 15.23
CA ILE A 168 7.07 -5.01 14.26
C ILE A 168 6.93 -6.05 13.15
N SER A 169 5.72 -6.56 12.98
CA SER A 169 5.34 -7.39 11.84
C SER A 169 3.94 -7.04 11.35
N ILE A 170 3.79 -6.72 10.07
CA ILE A 170 2.54 -6.28 9.47
C ILE A 170 1.87 -7.48 8.79
N GLY A 171 0.60 -7.72 9.17
CA GLY A 171 -0.24 -8.79 8.65
C GLY A 171 -1.42 -8.30 7.80
N ASP A 172 -2.49 -9.09 7.80
CA ASP A 172 -3.69 -8.93 6.97
C ASP A 172 -4.36 -7.57 7.07
N ASN A 173 -4.61 -7.10 8.30
CA ASN A 173 -5.29 -5.85 8.56
C ASN A 173 -4.36 -4.63 8.72
N PHE A 174 -3.11 -4.74 8.25
CA PHE A 174 -2.03 -3.76 8.46
C PHE A 174 -1.58 -3.59 9.93
N GLY A 175 -2.18 -4.31 10.88
CA GLY A 175 -1.82 -4.27 12.29
C GLY A 175 -0.54 -5.03 12.60
N ASN A 176 0.05 -4.69 13.76
CA ASN A 176 1.23 -5.36 14.27
C ASN A 176 0.88 -6.74 14.84
N SER A 177 1.68 -7.75 14.49
CA SER A 177 1.45 -9.15 14.88
C SER A 177 0.05 -9.67 14.53
N ALA A 178 -0.61 -9.06 13.54
CA ALA A 178 -1.93 -9.48 13.01
C ALA A 178 -1.88 -10.87 12.34
N ALA A 179 -2.96 -11.34 11.73
CA ALA A 179 -2.93 -12.65 11.08
C ALA A 179 -1.97 -12.65 9.88
N ASN A 180 -1.56 -13.85 9.44
CA ASN A 180 -0.73 -13.97 8.25
C ASN A 180 -1.49 -13.51 7.02
N ASN A 181 -0.79 -12.83 6.11
CA ASN A 181 -1.26 -12.67 4.74
C ASN A 181 -1.18 -14.00 4.00
N SER A 182 -1.94 -14.14 2.92
CA SER A 182 -1.83 -15.34 2.09
C SER A 182 -1.99 -15.05 0.61
N VAL A 183 -1.33 -15.86 -0.20
CA VAL A 183 -1.51 -15.95 -1.65
C VAL A 183 -1.60 -17.41 -2.04
N ASN A 184 -2.31 -17.72 -3.12
CA ASN A 184 -2.43 -19.07 -3.64
C ASN A 184 -2.20 -19.09 -5.17
N PRO A 185 -0.93 -18.98 -5.62
CA PRO A 185 -0.63 -18.97 -7.05
C PRO A 185 -1.08 -20.29 -7.71
N ALA A 186 -1.75 -20.20 -8.86
CA ALA A 186 -2.14 -21.39 -9.63
C ALA A 186 -0.96 -22.00 -10.41
N VAL A 187 0.04 -21.19 -10.73
CA VAL A 187 1.26 -21.56 -11.46
C VAL A 187 2.45 -20.90 -10.79
N ALA A 188 3.65 -21.43 -11.05
CA ALA A 188 4.88 -20.78 -10.60
C ALA A 188 5.07 -19.47 -11.37
N GLY A 189 5.59 -18.44 -10.71
CA GLY A 189 5.82 -17.15 -11.35
C GLY A 189 6.30 -16.07 -10.39
N ASP A 190 6.69 -14.94 -10.96
CA ASP A 190 7.15 -13.80 -10.18
C ASP A 190 5.97 -13.04 -9.59
N TRP A 191 6.10 -12.66 -8.33
CA TRP A 191 5.14 -11.86 -7.59
C TRP A 191 5.83 -10.64 -7.01
N LEU A 192 5.20 -9.47 -7.17
CA LEU A 192 5.61 -8.22 -6.56
C LEU A 192 4.86 -8.06 -5.24
N PHE A 193 5.63 -7.88 -4.17
CA PHE A 193 5.13 -7.53 -2.85
C PHE A 193 5.50 -6.08 -2.57
N GLU A 194 4.53 -5.30 -2.11
CA GLU A 194 4.70 -3.89 -1.80
C GLU A 194 4.09 -3.57 -0.44
N LEU A 195 4.80 -2.74 0.33
CA LEU A 195 4.37 -2.19 1.60
C LEU A 195 4.39 -0.66 1.50
N ASP A 196 3.25 -0.02 1.69
CA ASP A 196 3.06 1.43 1.59
C ASP A 196 2.67 1.96 2.98
N LEU A 197 3.68 2.37 3.75
CA LEU A 197 3.50 2.80 5.13
C LEU A 197 2.59 4.02 5.28
N PRO A 198 2.78 5.11 4.50
CA PRO A 198 1.95 6.31 4.68
C PRO A 198 0.49 6.07 4.33
N ASN A 199 0.17 5.12 3.45
CA ASN A 199 -1.21 4.81 3.08
C ASN A 199 -1.82 3.62 3.85
N GLY A 200 -1.09 3.02 4.78
CA GLY A 200 -1.62 1.96 5.64
C GLY A 200 -2.06 0.74 4.86
N ARG A 201 -1.33 0.38 3.80
CA ARG A 201 -1.73 -0.66 2.86
C ARG A 201 -0.56 -1.45 2.31
N TRP A 202 -0.86 -2.62 1.76
CA TRP A 202 0.10 -3.48 1.09
C TRP A 202 -0.50 -4.14 -0.15
N ARG A 203 0.33 -4.73 -0.99
CA ARG A 203 -0.11 -5.48 -2.16
C ARG A 203 0.79 -6.69 -2.38
N ALA A 204 0.19 -7.78 -2.83
CA ALA A 204 0.90 -8.92 -3.41
C ALA A 204 0.23 -9.27 -4.74
N ALA A 205 0.94 -9.07 -5.85
CA ALA A 205 0.39 -9.26 -7.19
C ALA A 205 1.35 -10.04 -8.08
N ALA A 206 0.80 -10.94 -8.90
CA ALA A 206 1.59 -11.60 -9.94
C ALA A 206 2.14 -10.57 -10.91
N VAL A 207 3.44 -10.65 -11.20
CA VAL A 207 4.07 -9.87 -12.26
C VAL A 207 3.64 -10.50 -13.57
N ILE A 208 2.74 -9.82 -14.30
CA ILE A 208 2.30 -10.27 -15.61
C ILE A 208 3.36 -9.82 -16.61
N PRO A 209 4.14 -10.73 -17.23
CA PRO A 209 5.04 -10.34 -18.30
C PRO A 209 4.18 -9.78 -19.43
N GLU A 210 4.54 -8.60 -19.95
CA GLU A 210 3.87 -8.03 -21.11
C GLU A 210 3.73 -9.12 -22.18
N PRO A 211 2.56 -9.27 -22.83
CA PRO A 211 2.39 -10.28 -23.86
C PRO A 211 3.45 -10.03 -24.92
N SER A 212 4.47 -10.87 -24.91
CA SER A 212 5.59 -10.75 -25.83
C SER A 212 5.03 -10.62 -27.23
N THR A 213 5.50 -9.61 -27.98
CA THR A 213 5.01 -9.20 -29.31
C THR A 213 5.02 -10.32 -30.37
N PHE A 214 5.42 -11.54 -30.02
CA PHE A 214 5.41 -12.75 -30.85
C PHE A 214 4.03 -13.17 -31.36
N ALA A 215 2.91 -12.71 -30.78
CA ALA A 215 1.59 -12.97 -31.35
C ALA A 215 1.27 -12.14 -32.62
N LEU A 216 1.96 -11.01 -32.86
CA LEU A 216 1.65 -10.13 -34.00
C LEU A 216 2.50 -10.41 -35.25
N ALA A 217 3.64 -11.10 -35.10
CA ALA A 217 4.51 -11.48 -36.23
C ALA A 217 3.96 -12.70 -37.01
N GLY A 218 3.11 -13.54 -36.41
CA GLY A 218 2.50 -14.69 -37.09
C GLY A 218 1.40 -14.32 -38.09
N LEU A 219 0.72 -13.18 -37.88
CA LEU A 219 -0.38 -12.73 -38.74
C LEU A 219 0.08 -11.94 -39.97
N SER A 220 1.28 -11.35 -39.94
CA SER A 220 1.83 -10.57 -41.05
C SER A 220 2.48 -11.45 -42.13
N LEU A 221 3.03 -12.62 -41.80
CA LEU A 221 3.58 -13.54 -42.82
C LEU A 221 2.49 -14.28 -43.63
N ALA A 222 1.31 -14.53 -43.03
CA ALA A 222 0.22 -15.24 -43.69
C ALA A 222 -0.47 -14.42 -44.80
N LEU A 223 -0.45 -13.08 -44.71
CA LEU A 223 -1.06 -12.19 -45.71
C LEU A 223 -0.19 -11.98 -46.97
N THR A 224 1.12 -12.20 -46.89
CA THR A 224 2.03 -12.05 -48.05
C THR A 224 2.05 -13.25 -49.00
N VAL A 225 1.63 -14.44 -48.56
CA VAL A 225 1.68 -15.67 -49.38
C VAL A 225 0.48 -15.81 -50.32
N PHE A 226 -0.66 -15.15 -50.05
CA PHE A 226 -1.86 -15.28 -50.89
C PHE A 226 -1.96 -14.26 -52.06
N ALA A 227 -1.04 -13.30 -52.18
CA ALA A 227 -1.10 -12.26 -53.21
C ALA A 227 -0.36 -12.59 -54.54
N ARG A 228 0.04 -13.85 -54.78
CA ARG A 228 0.66 -14.26 -56.06
C ARG A 228 0.02 -15.51 -56.65
N ARG A 229 -1.15 -15.37 -57.27
CA ARG A 229 -1.54 -16.20 -58.43
C ARG A 229 -1.98 -15.29 -59.58
N ARG A 230 -1.15 -15.27 -60.63
CA ARG A 230 -1.31 -14.50 -61.86
C ARG A 230 -2.35 -15.14 -62.77
N LEU A 231 -3.05 -14.26 -63.48
CA LEU A 231 -3.88 -14.51 -64.65
C LEU A 231 -3.09 -15.22 -65.76
N VAL A 232 -3.75 -16.17 -66.43
CA VAL A 232 -3.55 -16.55 -67.83
C VAL A 232 -4.89 -16.37 -68.51
#